data_AF-A0A2E9IJX5-F1
#
_entry.id   AF-A0A2E9IJX5-F1
#
_cell.length_a   1.000
_cell.length_b   1.000
_cell.length_c   1.000
_cell.angle_alpha   90.00
_cell.angle_beta   90.00
_cell.angle_gamma   90.00
#
_symmetry.space_group_name_H-M   'P 1'
#
loop_
_entity.id
_entity.type
_entity.pdbx_description
1 polymer ?
#
loop_
_entity_poly.entity_id
_entity_poly.type
_entity_poly.pdbx_seq_one_letter_code
_entity_poly.pdbx_strand_id
1 'polypeptide(L)'
;MKVLTHAQLGEDPRLAMQGARWLLLTKEEMEQSTTTLMFTELEDVLVGVDHRGSVPDGGWWQRTVHLILIDGTQEDGEEFRKQSGITKVIAGSNLNIQDYLW
;
A
#
# COMPACT_ATOMS: atom_id res chain seq x y z
N MET A 1 -9.60 -13.38 -6.09
CA MET A 1 -8.29 -12.71 -5.99
C MET A 1 -7.76 -12.91 -4.58
N LYS A 2 -6.53 -13.42 -4.40
CA LYS A 2 -5.94 -13.60 -3.06
C LYS A 2 -5.34 -12.27 -2.59
N VAL A 3 -5.74 -11.83 -1.40
CA VAL A 3 -5.28 -10.60 -0.75
C VAL A 3 -4.61 -11.01 0.56
N LEU A 4 -3.44 -10.42 0.83
CA LEU A 4 -2.66 -10.66 2.04
C LEU A 4 -2.63 -9.40 2.89
N THR A 5 -2.64 -9.58 4.21
CA THR A 5 -2.25 -8.56 5.18
C THR A 5 -0.83 -8.84 5.67
N HIS A 6 -0.19 -7.85 6.30
CA HIS A 6 1.15 -8.02 6.87
C HIS A 6 1.25 -9.23 7.81
N ALA A 7 0.25 -9.47 8.66
CA ALA A 7 0.22 -10.59 9.60
C ALA A 7 0.26 -11.97 8.92
N GLN A 8 -0.07 -12.06 7.63
CA GLN A 8 -0.10 -13.31 6.87
C GLN A 8 1.22 -13.63 6.15
N LEU A 9 2.22 -12.74 6.23
CA LEU A 9 3.53 -12.94 5.59
C LEU A 9 4.36 -14.04 6.27
N GLY A 10 4.22 -14.21 7.58
CA GLY A 10 4.95 -15.22 8.35
C GLY A 10 6.48 -15.07 8.27
N GLU A 11 7.19 -16.18 8.40
CA GLU A 11 8.66 -16.22 8.39
C GLU A 11 9.28 -16.24 6.99
N ASP A 12 8.49 -16.60 5.96
CA ASP A 12 8.89 -16.58 4.54
C ASP A 12 7.90 -15.72 3.73
N PRO A 13 8.10 -14.39 3.72
CA PRO A 13 7.21 -13.45 3.02
C PRO A 13 7.08 -13.76 1.53
N ARG A 14 8.15 -14.25 0.90
CA ARG A 14 8.17 -14.55 -0.53
C ARG A 14 7.28 -15.76 -0.84
N LEU A 15 7.40 -16.84 -0.05
CA LEU A 15 6.52 -18.00 -0.20
C LEU A 15 5.06 -17.64 0.07
N ALA A 16 4.80 -16.82 1.09
CA ALA A 16 3.44 -16.38 1.43
C ALA A 16 2.77 -15.61 0.27
N MET A 17 3.54 -14.78 -0.45
CA MET A 17 3.11 -13.98 -1.59
C MET A 17 2.73 -14.78 -2.83
N GLN A 18 3.12 -16.06 -2.93
CA GLN A 18 2.79 -16.86 -4.11
C GLN A 18 1.27 -16.93 -4.36
N GLY A 19 0.88 -16.55 -5.58
CA GLY A 19 -0.53 -16.49 -6.01
C GLY A 19 -1.36 -15.37 -5.36
N ALA A 20 -0.74 -14.50 -4.54
CA ALA A 20 -1.39 -13.28 -4.07
C ALA A 20 -1.40 -12.23 -5.18
N ARG A 21 -2.41 -11.37 -5.17
CA ARG A 21 -2.46 -10.19 -6.06
C ARG A 21 -2.18 -8.90 -5.31
N TRP A 22 -2.53 -8.86 -4.03
CA TRP A 22 -2.44 -7.67 -3.20
C TRP A 22 -1.78 -7.99 -1.86
N LEU A 23 -0.88 -7.12 -1.42
CA LEU A 23 -0.43 -6.98 -0.05
C LEU A 23 -0.98 -5.67 0.51
N LEU A 24 -1.71 -5.74 1.62
CA LEU A 24 -2.26 -4.59 2.33
C LEU A 24 -1.48 -4.36 3.62
N LEU A 25 -1.06 -3.12 3.82
CA LEU A 25 -0.26 -2.68 4.96
C LEU A 25 -0.92 -1.47 5.63
N THR A 26 -0.80 -1.37 6.95
CA THR A 26 -0.94 -0.07 7.61
C THR A 26 0.32 0.78 7.38
N LYS A 27 0.24 2.05 7.76
CA LYS A 27 1.39 2.95 7.83
C LYS A 27 2.58 2.34 8.60
N GLU A 28 2.34 1.84 9.81
CA GLU A 28 3.38 1.28 10.68
C GLU A 28 3.99 0.02 10.08
N GLU A 29 3.16 -0.83 9.47
CA GLU A 29 3.61 -2.06 8.82
C GLU A 29 4.44 -1.76 7.57
N MET A 30 4.09 -0.70 6.82
CA MET A 30 4.86 -0.26 5.65
C MET A 30 6.29 0.16 6.04
N GLU A 31 6.44 0.95 7.11
CA GLU A 31 7.77 1.36 7.61
C GLU A 31 8.63 0.16 8.03
N GLN A 32 7.99 -0.89 8.58
CA GLN A 32 8.65 -2.12 9.01
C GLN A 32 8.92 -3.11 7.86
N SER A 33 8.25 -2.95 6.72
CA SER A 33 8.22 -3.93 5.61
C SER A 33 9.19 -3.62 4.47
N THR A 34 10.18 -2.73 4.66
CA THR A 34 11.07 -2.28 3.56
C THR A 34 11.69 -3.44 2.77
N THR A 35 12.19 -4.48 3.44
CA THR A 35 12.75 -5.67 2.76
C THR A 35 11.68 -6.50 2.05
N THR A 36 10.50 -6.62 2.66
CA THR A 36 9.36 -7.38 2.11
C THR A 36 8.82 -6.74 0.83
N LEU A 37 8.83 -5.41 0.75
CA LEU A 37 8.42 -4.65 -0.44
C LEU A 37 9.26 -4.97 -1.68
N MET A 38 10.50 -5.48 -1.52
CA MET A 38 11.27 -5.94 -2.68
C MET A 38 10.69 -7.23 -3.29
N PHE A 39 10.08 -8.10 -2.48
CA PHE A 39 9.48 -9.34 -2.97
C PHE A 39 8.17 -9.11 -3.72
N THR A 40 7.45 -8.03 -3.42
CA THR A 40 6.19 -7.72 -4.12
C THR A 40 6.42 -7.48 -5.61
N GLU A 41 7.51 -6.80 -5.96
CA GLU A 41 7.94 -6.62 -7.36
C GLU A 41 8.29 -7.95 -8.04
N LEU A 42 8.98 -8.85 -7.32
CA LEU A 42 9.42 -10.14 -7.87
C LEU A 42 8.27 -11.12 -8.10
N GLU A 43 7.22 -11.04 -7.27
CA GLU A 43 6.07 -11.94 -7.30
C GLU A 43 4.83 -11.31 -7.98
N ASP A 44 4.97 -10.15 -8.64
CA ASP A 44 3.90 -9.38 -9.29
C ASP A 44 2.69 -9.09 -8.37
N VAL A 45 3.00 -8.72 -7.12
CA VAL A 45 2.04 -8.38 -6.07
C VAL A 45 1.91 -6.86 -5.96
N LEU A 46 0.69 -6.36 -6.06
CA LEU A 46 0.38 -4.95 -5.87
C LEU A 46 0.36 -4.60 -4.37
N VAL A 47 0.80 -3.39 -4.04
CA VAL A 47 0.83 -2.92 -2.65
C VAL A 47 -0.21 -1.84 -2.41
N GLY A 48 -1.07 -2.08 -1.42
CA GLY A 48 -2.03 -1.12 -0.90
C GLY A 48 -1.64 -0.68 0.52
N VAL A 49 -1.64 0.62 0.79
CA VAL A 49 -1.31 1.17 2.11
C VAL A 49 -2.46 2.00 2.66
N ASP A 50 -2.91 1.66 3.87
CA ASP A 50 -3.80 2.54 4.63
C ASP A 50 -2.95 3.47 5.50
N HIS A 51 -2.82 4.72 5.07
CA HIS A 51 -1.98 5.74 5.68
C HIS A 51 -2.80 6.79 6.47
N ARG A 52 -4.11 6.57 6.62
CA ARG A 52 -4.98 7.44 7.43
C ARG A 52 -4.49 7.50 8.89
N GLY A 53 -4.77 8.62 9.55
CA GLY A 53 -4.26 8.97 10.87
C GLY A 53 -2.85 9.59 10.86
N SER A 54 -2.23 9.79 9.69
CA SER A 54 -0.89 10.37 9.58
C SER A 54 -0.65 11.07 8.24
N VAL A 55 0.28 12.03 8.25
CA VAL A 55 0.72 12.71 7.02
C VAL A 55 1.78 11.85 6.32
N PRO A 56 1.57 11.44 5.06
CA PRO A 56 2.59 10.72 4.30
C PRO A 56 3.83 11.59 4.10
N ASP A 57 4.96 11.12 4.63
CA ASP A 57 6.25 11.73 4.35
C ASP A 57 6.85 11.07 3.10
N GLY A 58 7.47 11.89 2.24
CA GLY A 58 8.07 11.41 0.99
C GLY A 58 9.06 10.27 1.24
N GLY A 59 9.12 9.26 0.37
CA GLY A 59 10.00 8.11 0.63
C GLY A 59 10.15 7.10 -0.49
N TRP A 60 11.15 6.23 -0.34
CA TRP A 60 11.49 5.18 -1.31
C TRP A 60 10.34 4.21 -1.59
N TRP A 61 9.49 3.97 -0.58
CA TRP A 61 8.33 3.07 -0.65
C TRP A 61 7.28 3.53 -1.67
N GLN A 62 7.22 4.81 -2.02
CA GLN A 62 6.22 5.36 -2.94
C GLN A 62 6.28 4.70 -4.32
N ARG A 63 7.45 4.19 -4.72
CA ARG A 63 7.63 3.49 -6.01
C ARG A 63 6.99 2.11 -6.04
N THR A 64 6.80 1.49 -4.88
CA THR A 64 6.21 0.15 -4.75
C THR A 64 4.73 0.21 -4.41
N VAL A 65 4.25 1.33 -3.88
CA VAL A 65 2.84 1.50 -3.52
C VAL A 65 2.00 1.83 -4.75
N HIS A 66 0.97 1.03 -4.96
CA HIS A 66 0.06 1.16 -6.10
C HIS A 66 -1.25 1.85 -5.69
N LEU A 67 -1.70 1.58 -4.46
CA LEU A 67 -2.90 2.17 -3.85
C LEU A 67 -2.55 2.74 -2.47
N ILE A 68 -3.00 3.96 -2.18
CA ILE A 68 -2.90 4.54 -0.85
C ILE A 68 -4.19 5.23 -0.42
N LEU A 69 -4.60 5.02 0.82
CA LEU A 69 -5.63 5.80 1.49
C LEU A 69 -4.97 6.83 2.41
N ILE A 70 -5.39 8.09 2.30
CA ILE A 70 -4.88 9.19 3.11
C ILE A 70 -6.05 10.00 3.70
N ASP A 71 -5.77 10.75 4.77
CA ASP A 71 -6.70 11.77 5.25
C ASP A 71 -6.68 13.01 4.34
N GLY A 72 -7.66 13.89 4.54
CA GLY A 72 -7.76 15.16 3.82
C GLY A 72 -8.86 15.18 2.77
N THR A 73 -8.74 16.12 1.85
CA THR A 73 -9.70 16.37 0.77
C THR A 73 -9.28 15.68 -0.53
N GLN A 74 -10.19 15.61 -1.49
CA GLN A 74 -9.84 15.12 -2.83
C GLN A 74 -8.72 15.96 -3.49
N GLU A 75 -8.64 17.25 -3.20
CA GLU A 75 -7.58 18.13 -3.70
C GLU A 75 -6.22 17.73 -3.14
N ASP A 76 -6.14 17.47 -1.83
CA ASP A 76 -4.92 16.97 -1.17
C ASP A 76 -4.47 15.63 -1.78
N GLY A 77 -5.42 14.73 -2.06
CA GLY A 77 -5.15 13.46 -2.72
C GLY A 77 -4.59 13.61 -4.13
N GLU A 78 -5.13 14.53 -4.92
CA GLU A 78 -4.66 14.81 -6.28
C GLU A 78 -3.28 15.47 -6.30
N GLU A 79 -3.01 16.37 -5.36
CA GLU A 79 -1.69 16.95 -5.18
C GLU A 79 -0.66 15.88 -4.80
N PHE A 80 -0.98 15.06 -3.80
CA PHE A 80 -0.12 13.96 -3.36
C PHE A 80 0.16 12.95 -4.47
N ARG A 81 -0.85 12.61 -5.29
CA ARG A 81 -0.69 11.72 -6.45
C ARG A 81 0.34 12.25 -7.43
N LYS A 82 0.29 13.54 -7.76
CA LYS A 82 1.24 14.19 -8.69
C LYS A 82 2.67 14.17 -8.17
N GLN A 83 2.85 14.30 -6.85
CA GLN A 83 4.18 14.33 -6.22
C GLN A 83 4.77 12.93 -6.02
N SER A 84 3.95 11.96 -5.60
CA SER A 84 4.39 10.60 -5.23
C SER A 84 4.52 9.65 -6.43
N GLY A 85 3.75 9.86 -7.49
CA GLY A 85 3.68 8.94 -8.62
C GLY A 85 2.85 7.67 -8.36
N ILE A 86 2.18 7.58 -7.20
CA ILE A 86 1.32 6.43 -6.85
C ILE A 86 0.09 6.39 -7.79
N THR A 87 -0.25 5.21 -8.28
CA THR A 87 -1.28 5.04 -9.31
C THR A 87 -2.67 5.46 -8.83
N LYS A 88 -3.07 5.03 -7.62
CA LYS A 88 -4.38 5.30 -7.05
C LYS A 88 -4.25 5.88 -5.65
N VAL A 89 -4.62 7.15 -5.50
CA VAL A 89 -4.67 7.85 -4.21
C VAL A 89 -6.13 8.12 -3.87
N ILE A 90 -6.57 7.69 -2.69
CA ILE A 90 -7.91 7.93 -2.17
C ILE A 90 -7.79 8.79 -0.92
N ALA A 91 -8.37 9.99 -0.97
CA ALA A 91 -8.34 10.92 0.16
C ALA A 91 -9.73 11.07 0.80
N GLY A 92 -9.78 11.13 2.13
CA GLY A 92 -10.99 11.49 2.89
C GLY A 92 -12.11 10.43 2.86
N SER A 93 -11.77 9.16 2.61
CA SER A 93 -12.76 8.08 2.59
C SER A 93 -12.92 7.39 3.94
N ASN A 94 -14.16 7.01 4.24
CA ASN A 94 -14.53 6.16 5.38
C ASN A 94 -14.66 4.66 5.03
N LEU A 95 -14.45 4.28 3.77
CA LEU A 95 -14.49 2.88 3.34
C LEU A 95 -13.18 2.14 3.70
N ASN A 96 -13.18 0.82 3.56
CA ASN A 96 -11.98 0.02 3.75
C ASN A 96 -11.11 0.07 2.48
N ILE A 97 -9.79 -0.05 2.65
CA ILE A 97 -8.86 -0.11 1.51
C ILE A 97 -9.20 -1.24 0.52
N GLN A 98 -9.79 -2.34 1.02
CA GLN A 98 -10.22 -3.48 0.20
C GLN A 98 -11.30 -3.12 -0.83
N ASP A 99 -12.09 -2.08 -0.57
CA ASP A 99 -13.14 -1.61 -1.48
C ASP A 99 -12.56 -0.89 -2.72
N TYR A 100 -11.26 -0.59 -2.69
CA TYR A 100 -10.56 0.16 -3.74
C TYR A 100 -9.58 -0.68 -4.57
N LEU A 101 -9.50 -1.99 -4.32
CA LEU A 101 -8.64 -2.89 -5.09
C LEU A 101 -9.14 -3.05 -6.53
N TRP A 102 -8.24 -3.43 -7.43
CA TRP A 102 -8.54 -3.74 -8.82
C TRP A 102 -7.76 -4.96 -9.31
#